data_AF-A0A559KX64-F1
#
_entry.id   AF-A0A559KX64-F1
#
_cell.length_a   1.000
_cell.length_b   1.000
_cell.length_c   1.000
_cell.angle_alpha   90.00
_cell.angle_beta   90.00
_cell.angle_gamma   90.00
#
_symmetry.space_group_name_H-M   'P 1'
#
loop_
_entity.id
_entity.type
_entity.pdbx_description
1 polymer ?
#
loop_
_entity_poly.entity_id
_entity_poly.type
_entity_poly.pdbx_seq_one_letter_code
_entity_poly.pdbx_strand_id
1 'polypeptide(L)'
;MLPFFFGFLPTERMPKDVDMHMTVTVLRDLTRRADPRHTNRSAYTNWKVWHSGDTPRLLFALVDSHIESFSDKLQLPPRGRQTFISSWSSFCVTMGMYLTNVVELWNHGLPIERRLRYYTIRVLEDDIRNGYETLEHMDQETRYTWFWKAFVGSLTVAQAQSADYDERLDGMFDKFSKYIKAFTRVEKMSSWDEAKRILVTVVWPMECTQDEICTKVWARLLAKH
;
A
#
# COMPACT_ATOMS: atom_id res chain seq x y z
N MET A 1 -4.03 -25.65 19.18
CA MET A 1 -4.88 -24.44 19.10
C MET A 1 -4.79 -23.93 17.68
N LEU A 2 -5.91 -23.82 16.97
CA LEU A 2 -5.93 -23.10 15.68
C LEU A 2 -5.68 -21.61 15.97
N PRO A 3 -4.85 -20.91 15.18
CA PRO A 3 -4.71 -19.46 15.27
C PRO A 3 -6.10 -18.81 15.18
N PHE A 4 -6.31 -17.73 15.94
CA PHE A 4 -7.59 -16.99 16.00
C PHE A 4 -8.10 -16.55 14.61
N PHE A 5 -7.23 -16.51 13.60
CA PHE A 5 -7.56 -16.34 12.18
C PHE A 5 -8.56 -17.36 11.60
N PHE A 6 -8.64 -18.57 12.17
CA PHE A 6 -9.63 -19.58 11.79
C PHE A 6 -10.86 -19.60 12.73
N GLY A 7 -10.93 -18.66 13.68
CA GLY A 7 -12.09 -18.49 14.55
C GLY A 7 -13.23 -17.81 13.80
N PHE A 8 -14.47 -18.09 14.22
CA PHE A 8 -15.63 -17.37 13.71
C PHE A 8 -15.50 -15.88 14.03
N LEU A 9 -15.53 -15.04 12.99
CA LEU A 9 -15.65 -13.60 13.16
C LEU A 9 -16.96 -13.32 13.91
N PRO A 10 -16.97 -12.42 14.92
CA PRO A 10 -18.20 -12.06 15.61
C PRO A 10 -19.17 -11.44 14.60
N THR A 11 -20.30 -12.09 14.33
CA THR A 11 -21.26 -11.67 13.28
C THR A 11 -21.84 -10.27 13.50
N GLU A 12 -21.76 -9.77 14.75
CA GLU A 12 -22.27 -8.47 15.16
C GLU A 12 -21.20 -7.36 15.15
N ARG A 13 -19.93 -7.65 14.83
CA ARG A 13 -18.83 -6.69 14.93
C ARG A 13 -18.25 -6.35 13.57
N MET A 14 -18.26 -5.06 13.25
CA MET A 14 -17.55 -4.53 12.10
C MET A 14 -16.08 -4.28 12.44
N PRO A 15 -15.14 -4.62 11.54
CA PRO A 15 -13.73 -4.31 11.73
C PRO A 15 -13.54 -2.78 11.77
N LYS A 16 -12.65 -2.33 12.67
CA LYS A 16 -12.26 -0.93 12.80
C LYS A 16 -10.92 -0.70 12.11
N ASP A 17 -10.65 0.55 11.75
CA ASP A 17 -9.32 0.95 11.32
C ASP A 17 -8.30 0.76 12.45
N VAL A 18 -7.09 0.38 12.07
CA VAL A 18 -6.01 0.02 13.00
C VAL A 18 -4.73 0.77 12.67
N ASP A 19 -3.86 0.90 13.66
CA ASP A 19 -2.52 1.48 13.47
C ASP A 19 -1.58 0.45 12.84
N MET A 20 -1.24 0.67 11.56
CA MET A 20 -0.38 -0.22 10.78
C MET A 20 1.12 0.01 11.01
N HIS A 21 1.51 0.76 12.04
CA HIS A 21 2.90 1.14 12.30
C HIS A 21 3.90 -0.02 12.29
N MET A 22 3.59 -1.13 12.95
CA MET A 22 4.50 -2.28 12.98
C MET A 22 4.68 -2.89 11.59
N THR A 23 3.59 -3.00 10.83
CA THR A 23 3.60 -3.47 9.44
C THR A 23 4.41 -2.54 8.54
N VAL A 24 4.17 -1.22 8.64
CA VAL A 24 4.94 -0.19 7.93
C VAL A 24 6.44 -0.29 8.27
N THR A 25 6.78 -0.45 9.55
CA THR A 25 8.17 -0.55 10.00
C THR A 25 8.88 -1.76 9.38
N VAL A 26 8.26 -2.94 9.44
CA VAL A 26 8.85 -4.15 8.82
C VAL A 26 8.91 -4.01 7.30
N LEU A 27 7.90 -3.41 6.67
CA LEU A 27 7.88 -3.21 5.22
C LEU A 27 8.97 -2.21 4.75
N ARG A 28 9.30 -1.20 5.55
CA ARG A 28 10.45 -0.30 5.31
C ARG A 28 11.77 -1.07 5.36
N ASP A 29 11.96 -1.92 6.37
CA ASP A 29 13.17 -2.73 6.50
C ASP A 29 13.33 -3.67 5.30
N LEU A 30 12.25 -4.34 4.88
CA LEU A 30 12.21 -5.17 3.68
C LEU A 30 12.55 -4.36 2.42
N THR A 31 11.92 -3.19 2.25
CA THR A 31 12.18 -2.30 1.11
C THR A 31 13.64 -1.87 1.05
N ARG A 32 14.24 -1.50 2.19
CA ARG A 32 15.65 -1.11 2.28
C ARG A 32 16.59 -2.24 1.88
N ARG A 33 16.29 -3.48 2.28
CA ARG A 33 17.10 -4.64 1.92
C ARG A 33 16.92 -5.03 0.46
N ALA A 34 15.75 -4.83 -0.11
CA ALA A 34 15.47 -5.09 -1.52
C ALA A 34 15.93 -3.95 -2.46
N ASP A 35 16.36 -2.82 -1.90
CA ASP A 35 16.86 -1.67 -2.66
C ASP A 35 18.08 -2.09 -3.53
N PRO A 36 18.06 -1.83 -4.85
CA PRO A 36 19.12 -2.23 -5.77
C PRO A 36 20.52 -1.75 -5.37
N ARG A 37 20.63 -0.62 -4.65
CA ARG A 37 21.92 -0.12 -4.13
C ARG A 37 22.61 -1.10 -3.19
N HIS A 38 21.83 -1.96 -2.54
CA HIS A 38 22.31 -2.92 -1.55
C HIS A 38 22.29 -4.36 -2.08
N THR A 39 21.75 -4.58 -3.27
CA THR A 39 21.49 -5.93 -3.80
C THR A 39 21.82 -6.06 -5.28
N ASN A 40 22.80 -6.91 -5.59
CA ASN A 40 22.99 -7.38 -6.97
C ASN A 40 21.76 -8.23 -7.32
N ARG A 41 20.93 -7.83 -8.30
CA ARG A 41 19.60 -8.41 -8.64
C ARG A 41 19.68 -9.85 -9.19
N SER A 42 20.22 -10.78 -8.41
CA SER A 42 20.21 -12.21 -8.68
C SER A 42 19.05 -12.88 -7.93
N ALA A 43 18.53 -14.00 -8.44
CA ALA A 43 17.54 -14.83 -7.73
C ALA A 43 18.01 -15.24 -6.32
N TYR A 44 19.33 -15.35 -6.12
CA TYR A 44 19.97 -15.62 -4.84
C TYR A 44 19.86 -14.45 -3.84
N THR A 45 19.60 -13.23 -4.30
CA THR A 45 19.47 -12.07 -3.42
C THR A 45 18.06 -11.95 -2.84
N ASN A 46 17.03 -12.31 -3.63
CA ASN A 46 15.65 -12.40 -3.13
C ASN A 46 15.51 -13.48 -2.05
N TRP A 47 16.17 -14.65 -2.20
CA TRP A 47 16.18 -15.71 -1.19
C TRP A 47 16.65 -15.21 0.19
N LYS A 48 17.70 -14.37 0.22
CA LYS A 48 18.26 -13.81 1.46
C LYS A 48 17.31 -12.83 2.14
N VAL A 49 16.55 -12.04 1.37
CA VAL A 49 15.52 -11.14 1.91
C VAL A 49 14.43 -11.96 2.58
N TRP A 50 13.99 -13.06 1.96
CA TRP A 50 12.97 -13.94 2.55
C TRP A 50 13.45 -14.66 3.82
N HIS A 51 14.77 -14.92 3.95
CA HIS A 51 15.39 -15.62 5.08
C HIS A 51 15.94 -14.70 6.18
N SER A 52 15.79 -13.38 6.06
CA SER A 52 16.34 -12.41 7.05
C SER A 52 15.59 -12.39 8.39
N GLY A 53 14.51 -13.16 8.52
CA GLY A 53 13.60 -13.10 9.67
C GLY A 53 12.55 -11.98 9.57
N ASP A 54 12.59 -11.14 8.54
CA ASP A 54 11.60 -10.08 8.36
C ASP A 54 10.26 -10.60 7.82
N THR A 55 10.26 -11.72 7.08
CA THR A 55 9.03 -12.34 6.58
C THR A 55 8.12 -12.84 7.71
N PRO A 56 8.62 -13.62 8.69
CA PRO A 56 7.82 -13.96 9.87
C PRO A 56 7.36 -12.73 10.65
N ARG A 57 8.23 -11.71 10.81
CA ARG A 57 7.86 -10.45 11.50
C ARG A 57 6.71 -9.73 10.79
N LEU A 58 6.72 -9.70 9.46
CA LEU A 58 5.65 -9.09 8.66
C LEU A 58 4.35 -9.88 8.85
N LEU A 59 4.40 -11.22 8.77
CA LEU A 59 3.23 -12.06 9.01
C LEU A 59 2.64 -11.83 10.40
N PHE A 60 3.46 -11.80 11.46
CA PHE A 60 2.99 -11.53 12.81
C PHE A 60 2.37 -10.13 12.94
N ALA A 61 2.99 -9.09 12.35
CA ALA A 61 2.42 -7.74 12.37
C ALA A 61 1.05 -7.66 11.67
N LEU A 62 0.87 -8.38 10.56
CA LEU A 62 -0.43 -8.48 9.88
C LEU A 62 -1.45 -9.26 10.71
N VAL A 63 -1.01 -10.31 11.41
CA VAL A 63 -1.84 -11.11 12.30
C VAL A 63 -2.34 -10.29 13.48
N ASP A 64 -1.44 -9.59 14.15
CA ASP A 64 -1.75 -8.78 15.33
C ASP A 64 -2.67 -7.62 14.96
N SER A 65 -2.40 -6.91 13.86
CA SER A 65 -3.26 -5.81 13.40
C SER A 65 -4.67 -6.27 12.99
N HIS A 66 -4.82 -7.49 12.45
CA HIS A 66 -6.15 -8.06 12.20
C HIS A 66 -6.90 -8.32 13.51
N ILE A 67 -6.24 -8.92 14.50
CA ILE A 67 -6.84 -9.18 15.82
C ILE A 67 -7.26 -7.84 16.47
N GLU A 68 -6.42 -6.81 16.36
CA GLU A 68 -6.71 -5.46 16.85
C GLU A 68 -7.94 -4.85 16.18
N SER A 69 -8.17 -5.11 14.88
CA SER A 69 -9.33 -4.55 14.15
C SER A 69 -10.68 -5.01 14.71
N PHE A 70 -10.71 -6.14 15.42
CA PHE A 70 -11.90 -6.68 16.11
C PHE A 70 -11.85 -6.48 17.63
N SER A 71 -10.80 -5.85 18.16
CA SER A 71 -10.61 -5.62 19.59
C SER A 71 -11.38 -4.40 20.08
N ASP A 72 -11.85 -4.47 21.33
CA ASP A 72 -12.43 -3.34 22.05
C ASP A 72 -11.35 -2.49 22.75
N LYS A 73 -10.12 -2.99 22.82
CA LYS A 73 -8.99 -2.30 23.42
C LYS A 73 -8.32 -1.44 22.36
N LEU A 74 -8.67 -0.14 22.34
CA LEU A 74 -7.90 0.87 21.63
C LEU A 74 -6.50 0.94 22.27
N GLN A 75 -5.51 0.35 21.63
CA GLN A 75 -4.11 0.56 22.00
C GLN A 75 -3.74 1.95 21.52
N LEU A 76 -3.79 2.93 22.43
CA LEU A 76 -3.32 4.27 22.12
C LEU A 76 -1.82 4.20 21.81
N PRO A 77 -1.37 4.81 20.69
CA PRO A 77 0.04 4.88 20.37
C PRO A 77 0.80 5.56 21.52
N PRO A 78 2.00 5.05 21.87
CA PRO A 78 2.98 5.80 22.65
C PRO A 78 3.10 7.24 22.14
N ARG A 79 3.13 8.22 23.07
CA ARG A 79 3.23 9.64 22.71
C ARG A 79 4.43 9.89 21.79
N GLY A 80 4.18 10.58 20.68
CA GLY A 80 5.22 10.93 19.70
C GLY A 80 5.56 9.83 18.69
N ARG A 81 4.91 8.66 18.72
CA ARG A 81 5.04 7.63 17.69
C ARG A 81 4.13 7.95 16.50
N GLN A 82 4.66 7.82 15.28
CA GLN A 82 3.89 7.95 14.05
C GLN A 82 2.77 6.90 13.98
N THR A 83 1.57 7.33 13.61
CA THR A 83 0.37 6.50 13.47
C THR A 83 -0.03 6.34 12.02
N PHE A 84 -0.17 5.10 11.55
CA PHE A 84 -0.54 4.82 10.17
C PHE A 84 -1.92 4.18 10.16
N ILE A 85 -2.97 4.99 10.38
CA ILE A 85 -4.33 4.48 10.51
C ILE A 85 -4.85 4.04 9.13
N SER A 86 -5.36 2.81 9.06
CA SER A 86 -5.93 2.25 7.84
C SER A 86 -6.86 1.09 8.14
N SER A 87 -7.81 0.84 7.24
CA SER A 87 -8.45 -0.46 7.14
C SER A 87 -7.40 -1.53 6.91
N TRP A 88 -7.48 -2.63 7.67
CA TRP A 88 -6.56 -3.75 7.57
C TRP A 88 -6.57 -4.38 6.18
N SER A 89 -7.75 -4.60 5.59
CA SER A 89 -7.89 -5.28 4.30
C SER A 89 -7.30 -4.46 3.15
N SER A 90 -7.59 -3.16 3.10
CA SER A 90 -7.04 -2.23 2.11
C SER A 90 -5.52 -2.12 2.22
N PHE A 91 -4.98 -2.07 3.45
CA PHE A 91 -3.54 -2.06 3.66
C PHE A 91 -2.88 -3.35 3.17
N CYS A 92 -3.42 -4.53 3.52
CA CYS A 92 -2.92 -5.83 3.07
C CYS A 92 -2.90 -5.94 1.53
N VAL A 93 -3.98 -5.52 0.88
CA VAL A 93 -4.08 -5.50 -0.58
C VAL A 93 -3.01 -4.59 -1.19
N THR A 94 -2.88 -3.38 -0.67
CA THR A 94 -1.89 -2.41 -1.15
C THR A 94 -0.47 -2.92 -0.94
N MET A 95 -0.18 -3.50 0.23
CA MET A 95 1.11 -4.11 0.52
C MET A 95 1.44 -5.22 -0.50
N GLY A 96 0.47 -6.07 -0.83
CA GLY A 96 0.66 -7.08 -1.87
C GLY A 96 0.99 -6.47 -3.23
N MET A 97 0.23 -5.47 -3.66
CA MET A 97 0.49 -4.72 -4.89
C MET A 97 1.86 -4.06 -4.88
N TYR A 98 2.26 -3.45 -3.77
CA TYR A 98 3.56 -2.80 -3.60
C TYR A 98 4.72 -3.80 -3.68
N LEU A 99 4.61 -4.93 -2.99
CA LEU A 99 5.64 -5.98 -2.99
C LEU A 99 5.78 -6.66 -4.36
N THR A 100 4.70 -6.75 -5.14
CA THR A 100 4.73 -7.27 -6.52
C THR A 100 5.24 -6.21 -7.51
N ASN A 101 4.61 -5.04 -7.52
CA ASN A 101 4.78 -4.08 -8.61
C ASN A 101 5.92 -3.10 -8.37
N VAL A 102 6.27 -2.75 -7.13
CA VAL A 102 7.30 -1.74 -6.84
C VAL A 102 8.61 -2.40 -6.43
N VAL A 103 8.54 -3.34 -5.48
CA VAL A 103 9.73 -4.01 -4.94
C VAL A 103 10.13 -5.24 -5.77
N GLU A 104 9.20 -5.82 -6.54
CA GLU A 104 9.41 -7.04 -7.34
C GLU A 104 9.85 -8.25 -6.50
N LEU A 105 9.51 -8.26 -5.20
CA LEU A 105 9.87 -9.31 -4.25
C LEU A 105 8.84 -10.45 -4.26
N TRP A 106 7.56 -10.12 -4.40
CA TRP A 106 6.48 -11.11 -4.42
C TRP A 106 6.19 -11.54 -5.86
N ASN A 107 5.99 -12.86 -6.05
CA ASN A 107 5.67 -13.49 -7.33
C ASN A 107 6.74 -13.22 -8.40
N HIS A 108 7.98 -12.94 -7.99
CA HIS A 108 9.06 -12.48 -8.89
C HIS A 108 8.69 -11.26 -9.73
N GLY A 109 7.80 -10.40 -9.21
CA GLY A 109 7.27 -9.25 -9.95
C GLY A 109 6.22 -9.60 -11.01
N LEU A 110 5.81 -10.88 -11.12
CA LEU A 110 4.73 -11.27 -12.01
C LEU A 110 3.39 -10.73 -11.50
N PRO A 111 2.53 -10.22 -12.39
CA PRO A 111 1.28 -9.58 -12.00
C PRO A 111 0.33 -10.54 -11.26
N ILE A 112 -0.49 -9.97 -10.37
CA ILE A 112 -1.57 -10.69 -9.70
C ILE A 112 -2.52 -11.30 -10.75
N GLU A 113 -3.02 -12.51 -10.49
CA GLU A 113 -3.98 -13.19 -11.35
C GLU A 113 -5.12 -12.24 -11.74
N ARG A 114 -5.44 -12.16 -13.04
CA ARG A 114 -6.41 -11.22 -13.62
C ARG A 114 -7.76 -11.22 -12.87
N ARG A 115 -8.26 -12.39 -12.48
CA ARG A 115 -9.53 -12.50 -11.74
C ARG A 115 -9.46 -11.82 -10.37
N LEU A 116 -8.41 -12.08 -9.61
CA LEU A 116 -8.21 -11.51 -8.27
C LEU A 116 -7.87 -10.03 -8.31
N ARG A 117 -7.15 -9.58 -9.34
CA ARG A 117 -6.69 -8.21 -9.50
C ARG A 117 -7.82 -7.17 -9.49
N TYR A 118 -8.92 -7.46 -10.18
CA TYR A 118 -10.08 -6.56 -10.17
C TYR A 118 -10.65 -6.40 -8.76
N TYR A 119 -10.85 -7.52 -8.04
CA TYR A 119 -11.43 -7.50 -6.70
C TYR A 119 -10.50 -6.81 -5.70
N THR A 120 -9.19 -7.05 -5.77
CA THR A 120 -8.23 -6.37 -4.89
C THR A 120 -8.23 -4.86 -5.15
N ILE A 121 -8.19 -4.43 -6.40
CA ILE A 121 -8.26 -2.99 -6.73
C ILE A 121 -9.59 -2.36 -6.27
N ARG A 122 -10.71 -3.10 -6.32
CA ARG A 122 -12.00 -2.61 -5.81
C ARG A 122 -12.03 -2.44 -4.30
N VAL A 123 -11.48 -3.40 -3.55
CA VAL A 123 -11.34 -3.29 -2.08
C VAL A 123 -10.53 -2.03 -1.72
N LEU A 124 -9.44 -1.79 -2.44
CA LEU A 124 -8.64 -0.59 -2.26
C LEU A 124 -9.42 0.69 -2.63
N GLU A 125 -10.10 0.71 -3.78
CA GLU A 125 -10.87 1.89 -4.21
C GLU A 125 -11.97 2.26 -3.24
N ASP A 126 -12.68 1.29 -2.69
CA ASP A 126 -13.74 1.52 -1.71
C ASP A 126 -13.19 2.18 -0.43
N ASP A 127 -12.04 1.72 0.07
CA ASP A 127 -11.36 2.31 1.22
C ASP A 127 -10.84 3.73 0.94
N ILE A 128 -10.21 3.94 -0.22
CA ILE A 128 -9.76 5.27 -0.65
C ILE A 128 -10.93 6.23 -0.79
N ARG A 129 -12.05 5.78 -1.36
CA ARG A 129 -13.27 6.57 -1.49
C ARG A 129 -13.85 6.96 -0.14
N ASN A 130 -13.88 6.05 0.83
CA ASN A 130 -14.36 6.36 2.18
C ASN A 130 -13.46 7.40 2.87
N GLY A 131 -12.15 7.27 2.74
CA GLY A 131 -11.19 8.26 3.28
C GLY A 131 -11.20 9.61 2.54
N TYR A 132 -11.69 9.66 1.31
CA TYR A 132 -11.74 10.89 0.52
C TYR A 132 -12.58 11.99 1.19
N GLU A 133 -13.68 11.61 1.86
CA GLU A 133 -14.60 12.56 2.51
C GLU A 133 -13.98 13.24 3.73
N THR A 134 -13.03 12.59 4.39
CA THR A 134 -12.38 13.07 5.61
C THR A 134 -10.93 13.50 5.40
N LEU A 135 -10.46 13.53 4.14
CA LEU A 135 -9.07 13.75 3.77
C LEU A 135 -8.43 14.97 4.46
N GLU A 136 -9.12 16.12 4.51
CA GLU A 136 -8.61 17.36 5.13
C GLU A 136 -8.48 17.27 6.66
N HIS A 137 -9.21 16.37 7.30
CA HIS A 137 -9.28 16.20 8.75
C HIS A 137 -8.39 15.07 9.27
N MET A 138 -7.81 14.26 8.37
CA MET A 138 -6.86 13.21 8.73
C MET A 138 -5.61 13.81 9.37
N ASP A 139 -5.00 13.09 10.31
CA ASP A 139 -3.62 13.37 10.69
C ASP A 139 -2.69 13.15 9.48
N GLN A 140 -1.50 13.75 9.54
CA GLN A 140 -0.60 13.81 8.40
C GLN A 140 -0.16 12.40 7.95
N GLU A 141 0.19 11.54 8.89
CA GLU A 141 0.67 10.18 8.65
C GLU A 141 -0.43 9.28 8.05
N THR A 142 -1.65 9.35 8.56
CA THR A 142 -2.83 8.69 7.99
C THR A 142 -3.11 9.18 6.58
N ARG A 143 -3.02 10.50 6.35
CA ARG A 143 -3.22 11.09 5.02
C ARG A 143 -2.14 10.66 4.03
N TYR A 144 -0.88 10.58 4.46
CA TYR A 144 0.22 10.06 3.65
C TYR A 144 0.05 8.56 3.35
N THR A 145 -0.45 7.78 4.31
CA THR A 145 -0.78 6.36 4.12
C THR A 145 -1.88 6.20 3.07
N TRP A 146 -2.92 7.02 3.16
CA TRP A 146 -3.99 7.06 2.16
C TRP A 146 -3.44 7.36 0.76
N PHE A 147 -2.53 8.33 0.64
CA PHE A 147 -1.89 8.66 -0.63
C PHE A 147 -1.01 7.53 -1.16
N TRP A 148 -0.21 6.92 -0.29
CA TRP A 148 0.61 5.76 -0.63
C TRP A 148 -0.24 4.64 -1.22
N LYS A 149 -1.37 4.32 -0.58
CA LYS A 149 -2.34 3.35 -1.08
C LYS A 149 -2.92 3.73 -2.44
N ALA A 150 -3.39 4.96 -2.60
CA ALA A 150 -3.94 5.44 -3.86
C ALA A 150 -2.92 5.41 -5.01
N PHE A 151 -1.66 5.77 -4.75
CA PHE A 151 -0.62 5.79 -5.77
C PHE A 151 -0.21 4.37 -6.19
N VAL A 152 -0.01 3.45 -5.23
CA VAL A 152 0.27 2.03 -5.53
C VAL A 152 -0.87 1.41 -6.33
N GLY A 153 -2.13 1.71 -5.99
CA GLY A 153 -3.30 1.28 -6.76
C GLY A 153 -3.28 1.80 -8.21
N SER A 154 -2.98 3.09 -8.38
CA SER A 154 -2.86 3.73 -9.69
C SER A 154 -1.79 3.09 -10.58
N LEU A 155 -0.60 2.87 -9.99
CA LEU A 155 0.53 2.22 -10.67
C LEU A 155 0.15 0.79 -11.09
N THR A 156 -0.48 0.05 -10.18
CA THR A 156 -0.95 -1.32 -10.44
C THR A 156 -1.95 -1.36 -11.59
N VAL A 157 -2.92 -0.43 -11.65
CA VAL A 157 -3.88 -0.34 -12.76
C VAL A 157 -3.16 -0.02 -14.07
N ALA A 158 -2.26 0.96 -14.08
CA ALA A 158 -1.54 1.36 -15.28
C ALA A 158 -0.69 0.23 -15.87
N GLN A 159 0.05 -0.48 -15.01
CA GLN A 159 0.85 -1.64 -15.42
C GLN A 159 -0.02 -2.81 -15.87
N ALA A 160 -1.10 -3.10 -15.15
CA ALA A 160 -2.04 -4.15 -15.52
C ALA A 160 -2.65 -3.91 -16.90
N GLN A 161 -3.20 -2.72 -17.12
CA GLN A 161 -3.85 -2.37 -18.39
C GLN A 161 -2.87 -2.33 -19.57
N SER A 162 -1.58 -2.06 -19.32
CA SER A 162 -0.56 -2.11 -20.37
C SER A 162 -0.11 -3.54 -20.70
N ALA A 163 -0.15 -4.46 -19.73
CA ALA A 163 0.39 -5.82 -19.89
C ALA A 163 -0.67 -6.84 -20.32
N ASP A 164 -1.86 -6.78 -19.72
CA ASP A 164 -2.99 -7.67 -19.98
C ASP A 164 -4.28 -6.88 -19.74
N TYR A 165 -4.79 -6.27 -20.82
CA TYR A 165 -5.96 -5.39 -20.78
C TYR A 165 -7.18 -6.09 -20.15
N ASP A 166 -7.80 -5.41 -19.18
CA ASP A 166 -8.97 -5.89 -18.45
C ASP A 166 -10.04 -4.79 -18.42
N GLU A 167 -11.09 -4.95 -19.22
CA GLU A 167 -12.23 -4.04 -19.30
C GLU A 167 -12.85 -3.70 -17.93
N ARG A 168 -12.74 -4.60 -16.95
CA ARG A 168 -13.28 -4.37 -15.59
C ARG A 168 -12.52 -3.28 -14.84
N LEU A 169 -11.28 -3.00 -15.24
CA LEU A 169 -10.44 -1.93 -14.72
C LEU A 169 -10.62 -0.62 -15.49
N ASP A 170 -11.51 -0.56 -16.49
CA ASP A 170 -11.81 0.67 -17.19
C ASP A 170 -12.41 1.71 -16.24
N GLY A 171 -12.00 2.97 -16.43
CA GLY A 171 -12.34 4.08 -15.54
C GLY A 171 -11.73 4.02 -14.13
N MET A 172 -11.10 2.91 -13.73
CA MET A 172 -10.48 2.79 -12.41
C MET A 172 -9.30 3.76 -12.25
N PHE A 173 -8.51 3.92 -13.30
CA PHE A 173 -7.41 4.89 -13.32
C PHE A 173 -7.93 6.32 -13.11
N ASP A 174 -9.07 6.67 -13.72
CA ASP A 174 -9.66 8.01 -13.62
C ASP A 174 -10.21 8.28 -12.22
N LYS A 175 -10.78 7.25 -11.57
CA LYS A 175 -11.15 7.32 -10.14
C LYS A 175 -9.95 7.65 -9.27
N PHE A 176 -8.85 6.91 -9.42
CA PHE A 176 -7.63 7.22 -8.67
C PHE A 176 -7.06 8.60 -9.02
N SER A 177 -7.10 9.03 -10.29
CA SER A 177 -6.71 10.38 -10.69
C SER A 177 -7.49 11.45 -9.91
N LYS A 178 -8.81 11.30 -9.77
CA LYS A 178 -9.65 12.20 -8.96
C LYS A 178 -9.17 12.26 -7.51
N TYR A 179 -8.91 11.11 -6.89
CA TYR A 179 -8.44 11.01 -5.51
C TYR A 179 -7.07 11.66 -5.31
N ILE A 180 -6.11 11.34 -6.18
CA ILE A 180 -4.74 11.90 -6.15
C ILE A 180 -4.78 13.42 -6.35
N LYS A 181 -5.59 13.93 -7.28
CA LYS A 181 -5.77 15.38 -7.50
C LYS A 181 -6.33 16.10 -6.27
N ALA A 182 -7.18 15.46 -5.48
CA ALA A 182 -7.64 16.06 -4.23
C ALA A 182 -6.52 16.12 -3.20
N PHE A 183 -5.78 15.04 -3.02
CA PHE A 183 -4.61 15.02 -2.14
C PHE A 183 -3.58 16.09 -2.51
N THR A 184 -3.24 16.24 -3.80
CA THR A 184 -2.28 17.26 -4.23
C THR A 184 -2.75 18.68 -3.94
N ARG A 185 -4.06 18.94 -3.92
CA ARG A 185 -4.60 20.26 -3.54
C ARG A 185 -4.44 20.50 -2.04
N VAL A 186 -4.74 19.50 -1.21
CA VAL A 186 -4.60 19.58 0.25
C VAL A 186 -3.13 19.79 0.65
N GLU A 187 -2.23 18.98 0.08
CA GLU A 187 -0.78 19.04 0.36
C GLU A 187 -0.02 20.09 -0.47
N LYS A 188 -0.71 20.84 -1.34
CA LYS A 188 -0.12 21.85 -2.24
C LYS A 188 1.07 21.31 -3.03
N MET A 189 0.92 20.09 -3.53
CA MET A 189 1.97 19.34 -4.22
C MET A 189 1.82 19.45 -5.73
N SER A 190 2.94 19.56 -6.45
CA SER A 190 2.93 19.77 -7.90
C SER A 190 3.89 18.87 -8.67
N SER A 191 4.90 18.31 -8.00
CA SER A 191 5.96 17.53 -8.64
C SER A 191 5.99 16.07 -8.21
N TRP A 192 6.57 15.22 -9.06
CA TRP A 192 6.83 13.82 -8.72
C TRP A 192 7.82 13.71 -7.55
N ASP A 193 8.82 14.58 -7.46
CA ASP A 193 9.82 14.55 -6.38
C ASP A 193 9.21 14.83 -5.00
N GLU A 194 8.24 15.74 -4.92
CA GLU A 194 7.44 15.94 -3.70
C GLU A 194 6.61 14.69 -3.36
N ALA A 195 5.94 14.11 -4.36
CA ALA A 195 5.15 12.89 -4.17
C ALA A 195 6.01 11.74 -3.67
N LYS A 196 7.19 11.53 -4.27
CA LYS A 196 8.15 10.51 -3.88
C LYS A 196 8.64 10.71 -2.45
N ARG A 197 8.91 11.95 -2.02
CA ARG A 197 9.27 12.24 -0.63
C ARG A 197 8.17 11.81 0.34
N ILE A 198 6.91 12.08 0.02
CA ILE A 198 5.76 11.62 0.82
C ILE A 198 5.68 10.09 0.81
N LEU A 199 5.82 9.43 -0.35
CA LEU A 199 5.78 7.95 -0.42
C LEU A 199 6.87 7.31 0.46
N VAL A 200 8.08 7.88 0.47
CA VAL A 200 9.19 7.44 1.34
C VAL A 200 8.84 7.59 2.82
N THR A 201 8.06 8.61 3.20
CA THR A 201 7.60 8.74 4.60
C THR A 201 6.65 7.64 5.02
N VAL A 202 6.01 6.90 4.10
CA VAL A 202 5.24 5.69 4.42
C VAL A 202 6.13 4.49 4.16
N VAL A 203 6.25 4.04 2.90
CA VAL A 203 7.15 2.99 2.44
C VAL A 203 7.43 3.18 0.95
N TRP A 204 8.66 3.49 0.56
CA TRP A 204 9.06 3.54 -0.85
C TRP A 204 10.56 3.32 -0.99
N PRO A 205 11.05 2.65 -2.06
CA PRO A 205 12.48 2.55 -2.31
C PRO A 205 13.06 3.92 -2.67
N MET A 206 14.25 4.23 -2.15
CA MET A 206 14.92 5.49 -2.50
C MET A 206 15.35 5.50 -3.97
N GLU A 207 15.91 4.37 -4.43
CA GLU A 207 16.14 4.09 -5.84
C GLU A 207 15.09 3.10 -6.34
N CYS A 208 14.10 3.62 -7.05
CA CYS A 208 13.07 2.82 -7.68
C CYS A 208 13.54 2.46 -9.10
N THR A 209 13.62 1.18 -9.43
CA THR A 209 13.93 0.75 -10.81
C THR A 209 12.83 1.13 -11.80
N GLN A 210 11.64 1.41 -11.29
CA GLN A 210 10.48 1.81 -12.07
C GLN A 210 10.22 3.33 -12.01
N ASP A 211 11.22 4.15 -11.65
CA ASP A 211 11.03 5.60 -11.48
C ASP A 211 10.50 6.28 -12.75
N GLU A 212 10.92 5.83 -13.93
CA GLU A 212 10.40 6.32 -15.22
C GLU A 212 8.90 6.00 -15.39
N ILE A 213 8.48 4.79 -15.05
CA ILE A 213 7.07 4.38 -15.09
C ILE A 213 6.27 5.20 -14.07
N CYS A 214 6.79 5.37 -12.86
CA CYS A 214 6.15 6.14 -11.80
C CYS A 214 5.98 7.61 -12.22
N THR A 215 6.99 8.20 -12.86
CA THR A 215 6.94 9.57 -13.40
C THR A 215 5.87 9.70 -14.49
N LYS A 216 5.78 8.73 -15.40
CA LYS A 216 4.73 8.71 -16.44
C LYS A 216 3.33 8.56 -15.85
N VAL A 217 3.16 7.68 -14.86
CA VAL A 217 1.90 7.50 -14.13
C VAL A 217 1.52 8.79 -13.40
N TRP A 218 2.47 9.42 -12.71
CA TRP A 218 2.27 10.71 -12.04
C TRP A 218 1.78 11.80 -13.00
N ALA A 219 2.48 11.97 -14.13
CA ALA A 219 2.09 12.95 -15.15
C ALA A 219 0.67 12.68 -15.69
N ARG A 220 0.33 11.40 -15.95
CA ARG A 220 -1.00 11.01 -16.41
C ARG A 220 -2.08 11.26 -15.34
N LEU A 221 -1.80 10.98 -14.06
CA LEU A 221 -2.73 11.21 -12.96
C LEU A 221 -3.09 12.70 -12.81
N LEU A 222 -2.15 13.60 -13.08
CA LEU A 222 -2.34 15.04 -12.96
C LEU A 222 -2.78 15.74 -14.26
N ALA A 223 -2.78 15.03 -15.39
CA ALA A 223 -3.26 15.58 -16.65
C ALA A 223 -4.70 16.12 -16.48
N LYS A 224 -4.97 17.30 -17.07
CA LYS A 224 -6.33 17.81 -17.18
C LYS A 224 -7.05 16.93 -18.21
N HIS A 225 -8.07 16.20 -17.75
CA HIS A 225 -9.04 15.51 -18.60
C HIS A 225 -10.24 16.42 -18.81
#